data_AF-A0A5K1AK41-F1
#
_entry.id   AF-A0A5K1AK41-F1
#
_cell.length_a   1.000
_cell.length_b   1.000
_cell.length_c   1.000
_cell.angle_alpha   90.00
_cell.angle_beta   90.00
_cell.angle_gamma   90.00
#
_symmetry.space_group_name_H-M   'P 1'
#
loop_
_entity.id
_entity.type
_entity.pdbx_description
1 polymer ?
#
loop_
_entity_poly.entity_id
_entity_poly.type
_entity_poly.pdbx_seq_one_letter_code
_entity_poly.pdbx_strand_id
1 'polypeptide(L)'
;MAMEDWKVDGKKEEEQEQEQEQEESEQVVNPWVVSAKEGGKIDYDKLIIKFGCQKLDESLVQRIERLTNRPSHVFLRRGVFFAHR
;
A
#
# COMPACT_ATOMS: atom_id res chain seq x y z
N MET A 1 46.66 -22.41 -1.57
CA MET A 1 46.56 -22.28 -3.03
C MET A 1 45.47 -23.24 -3.50
N ALA A 2 44.26 -22.73 -3.66
CA ALA A 2 43.17 -23.32 -4.42
C ALA A 2 42.30 -22.12 -4.86
N MET A 3 42.38 -21.83 -6.15
CA MET A 3 41.63 -20.82 -6.88
C MET A 3 40.27 -21.40 -7.27
N GLU A 4 39.29 -20.51 -7.41
CA GLU A 4 38.12 -20.61 -8.29
C GLU A 4 36.98 -21.56 -7.88
N ASP A 5 35.83 -20.97 -7.54
CA ASP A 5 34.66 -21.09 -8.41
C ASP A 5 33.64 -19.99 -8.09
N TRP A 6 33.57 -19.02 -9.00
CA TRP A 6 32.52 -18.05 -9.12
C TRP A 6 31.27 -18.77 -9.66
N LYS A 7 30.14 -18.71 -8.96
CA LYS A 7 28.82 -18.90 -9.58
C LYS A 7 27.67 -18.50 -8.65
N VAL A 8 26.78 -17.68 -9.20
CA VAL A 8 25.37 -17.48 -8.82
C VAL A 8 25.08 -16.27 -7.92
N ASP A 9 25.60 -15.09 -8.32
CA ASP A 9 24.97 -13.79 -8.04
C ASP A 9 23.72 -13.52 -8.91
N GLY A 10 23.33 -14.43 -9.82
CA GLY A 10 22.23 -14.20 -10.77
C GLY A 10 20.83 -14.71 -10.36
N LYS A 11 20.70 -15.50 -9.28
CA LYS A 11 19.41 -16.18 -8.98
C LYS A 11 18.48 -15.37 -8.07
N LYS A 12 19.03 -14.38 -7.36
CA LYS A 12 18.28 -13.57 -6.40
C LYS A 12 17.66 -12.31 -7.02
N GLU A 13 18.14 -11.92 -8.20
CA GLU A 13 17.63 -10.80 -8.98
C GLU A 13 16.51 -11.26 -9.94
N GLU A 14 16.62 -12.46 -10.52
CA GLU A 14 15.53 -13.04 -11.34
C GLU A 14 14.26 -13.35 -10.52
N GLU A 15 14.39 -13.69 -9.22
CA GLU A 15 13.24 -13.82 -8.29
C GLU A 15 12.54 -12.46 -8.01
N GLN A 16 13.25 -11.33 -8.10
CA GLN A 16 12.65 -9.99 -7.93
C GLN A 16 11.89 -9.54 -9.20
N GLU A 17 12.27 -10.03 -10.37
CA GLU A 17 11.60 -9.70 -11.64
C GLU A 17 10.38 -10.58 -11.92
N GLN A 18 10.30 -11.79 -11.34
CA GLN A 18 9.11 -12.66 -11.45
C GLN A 18 8.01 -12.36 -10.41
N GLU A 19 8.31 -11.74 -9.25
CA GLU A 19 7.25 -11.24 -8.33
C GLU A 19 6.56 -9.96 -8.86
N GLN A 20 7.17 -9.28 -9.84
CA GLN A 20 6.50 -8.23 -10.63
C GLN A 20 5.52 -8.83 -11.66
N GLU A 21 5.65 -10.11 -11.98
CA GLU A 21 4.74 -10.84 -12.85
C GLU A 21 3.37 -10.93 -12.13
N GLN A 22 2.32 -10.47 -12.80
CA GLN A 22 0.96 -10.32 -12.28
C GLN A 22 0.78 -9.08 -11.37
N GLU A 23 0.76 -7.85 -11.87
CA GLU A 23 -0.36 -7.27 -12.65
C GLU A 23 -1.77 -7.89 -12.47
N GLU A 24 -2.01 -8.82 -11.53
CA GLU A 24 -3.19 -9.69 -11.57
C GLU A 24 -4.50 -9.01 -11.22
N SER A 25 -4.50 -7.72 -10.92
CA SER A 25 -5.70 -6.91 -11.06
C SER A 25 -5.37 -5.42 -11.11
N GLU A 26 -5.39 -4.83 -12.30
CA GLU A 26 -5.54 -3.37 -12.40
C GLU A 26 -6.86 -2.96 -11.75
N GLN A 27 -6.77 -2.56 -10.49
CA GLN A 27 -7.84 -1.88 -9.78
C GLN A 27 -8.04 -0.50 -10.42
N VAL A 28 -9.23 -0.29 -10.98
CA VAL A 28 -9.63 0.98 -11.60
C VAL A 28 -10.36 1.80 -10.56
N VAL A 29 -9.73 2.90 -10.13
CA VAL A 29 -10.33 3.88 -9.22
C VAL A 29 -10.19 5.25 -9.85
N ASN A 30 -11.32 5.81 -10.25
CA ASN A 30 -11.45 7.18 -10.75
C ASN A 30 -12.78 7.79 -10.23
N PRO A 31 -13.05 9.09 -10.46
CA PRO A 31 -14.25 9.75 -9.92
C PRO A 31 -15.60 9.18 -10.41
N TRP A 32 -15.60 8.38 -11.48
CA TRP A 32 -16.81 7.87 -12.13
C TRP A 32 -16.99 6.36 -11.95
N VAL A 33 -15.89 5.62 -11.82
CA VAL A 33 -15.85 4.16 -11.83
C VAL A 33 -14.87 3.66 -10.77
N VAL A 34 -15.36 2.71 -9.99
CA VAL A 34 -14.58 1.93 -9.04
C VAL A 34 -14.80 0.46 -9.37
N SER A 35 -13.74 -0.24 -9.78
CA SER A 35 -13.79 -1.67 -10.11
C SER A 35 -12.56 -2.39 -9.56
N ALA A 36 -12.80 -3.47 -8.82
CA ALA A 36 -11.80 -4.45 -8.45
C ALA A 36 -11.92 -5.64 -9.42
N LYS A 37 -10.79 -6.21 -9.86
CA LYS A 37 -10.85 -7.40 -10.71
C LYS A 37 -11.33 -8.60 -9.86
N GLU A 38 -12.10 -9.47 -10.50
CA GLU A 38 -12.66 -10.72 -9.92
C GLU A 38 -13.63 -10.57 -8.73
N GLY A 39 -14.29 -9.41 -8.58
CA GLY A 39 -15.25 -9.20 -7.49
C GLY A 39 -14.61 -9.20 -6.10
N GLY A 40 -13.28 -9.08 -6.05
CA GLY A 40 -12.49 -9.00 -4.83
C GLY A 40 -12.65 -7.67 -4.09
N LYS A 41 -12.00 -7.59 -2.92
CA LYS A 41 -11.94 -6.35 -2.13
C LYS A 41 -10.94 -5.36 -2.74
N ILE A 42 -11.22 -4.07 -2.57
CA ILE A 42 -10.31 -2.99 -2.96
C ILE A 42 -9.08 -3.03 -2.04
N ASP A 43 -7.90 -2.99 -2.65
CA ASP A 43 -6.63 -2.86 -1.94
C ASP A 43 -6.30 -1.38 -1.74
N TYR A 44 -6.45 -0.90 -0.51
CA TYR A 44 -6.23 0.50 -0.14
C TYR A 44 -4.75 0.85 0.01
N ASP A 45 -3.88 -0.09 0.37
CA ASP A 45 -2.44 0.17 0.48
C ASP A 45 -1.83 0.43 -0.90
N LYS A 46 -2.28 -0.31 -1.93
CA LYS A 46 -1.94 -0.03 -3.33
C LYS A 46 -2.44 1.33 -3.80
N LEU A 47 -3.62 1.79 -3.33
CA LEU A 47 -4.13 3.12 -3.68
C LEU A 47 -3.28 4.25 -3.10
N ILE A 48 -2.78 4.08 -1.87
CA ILE A 48 -1.91 5.08 -1.25
C ILE A 48 -0.67 5.29 -2.12
N ILE A 49 -0.03 4.21 -2.57
CA ILE A 49 1.15 4.25 -3.43
C ILE A 49 0.81 4.84 -4.81
N LYS A 50 -0.27 4.36 -5.46
CA LYS A 50 -0.69 4.81 -6.79
C LYS A 50 -1.03 6.31 -6.85
N PHE A 51 -1.71 6.83 -5.81
CA PHE A 51 -2.08 8.25 -5.75
C PHE A 51 -1.01 9.14 -5.09
N GLY A 52 0.06 8.55 -4.53
CA GLY A 52 1.12 9.29 -3.84
C GLY A 52 0.63 10.00 -2.56
N CYS A 53 -0.34 9.40 -1.87
CA CYS A 53 -0.83 9.91 -0.60
C CYS A 53 0.00 9.38 0.57
N GLN A 54 -0.16 9.98 1.75
CA GLN A 54 0.42 9.45 2.98
C GLN A 54 -0.62 8.62 3.74
N LYS A 55 -0.20 7.47 4.29
CA LYS A 55 -1.06 6.64 5.14
C LYS A 55 -1.46 7.42 6.38
N LEU A 56 -2.73 7.27 6.79
CA LEU A 56 -3.22 7.87 8.01
C LEU A 56 -2.83 6.99 9.20
N ASP A 57 -1.89 7.46 10.01
CA ASP A 57 -1.44 6.76 11.20
C ASP A 57 -2.26 7.13 12.44
N GLU A 58 -2.28 6.22 13.41
CA GLU A 58 -2.96 6.42 14.69
C GLU A 58 -2.35 7.58 15.51
N SER A 59 -1.06 7.88 15.30
CA SER A 59 -0.40 9.06 15.87
C SER A 59 -1.06 10.36 15.41
N LEU A 60 -1.51 10.42 14.15
CA LEU A 60 -2.20 11.57 13.56
C LEU A 60 -3.62 11.69 14.13
N VAL A 61 -4.30 10.56 14.29
CA VAL A 61 -5.63 10.50 14.93
C VAL A 61 -5.56 11.03 16.36
N GLN A 62 -4.59 10.58 17.16
CA GLN A 62 -4.37 11.09 18.52
C GLN A 62 -4.02 12.58 18.55
N ARG A 63 -3.25 13.06 17.56
CA ARG A 63 -2.95 14.49 17.44
C ARG A 63 -4.22 15.31 17.19
N ILE A 64 -5.12 14.84 16.33
CA ILE A 64 -6.40 15.51 16.06
C ILE A 64 -7.24 15.58 17.34
N GLU A 65 -7.30 14.50 18.13
CA GLU A 65 -8.02 14.50 19.42
C GLU A 65 -7.44 15.52 20.40
N ARG A 66 -6.12 15.57 20.53
CA ARG A 66 -5.41 16.53 21.40
C ARG A 66 -5.65 17.97 20.98
N LEU A 67 -5.65 18.26 19.68
CA LEU A 67 -5.84 19.63 19.16
C LEU A 67 -7.29 20.10 19.26
N THR A 68 -8.25 19.18 19.06
CA THR A 68 -9.68 19.53 19.06
C THR A 68 -10.34 19.40 20.42
N ASN A 69 -9.67 18.76 21.39
CA ASN A 69 -10.21 18.38 22.70
C ASN A 69 -11.55 17.64 22.60
N ARG A 70 -11.74 16.89 21.52
CA ARG A 70 -12.92 16.09 21.25
C ARG A 70 -12.48 14.69 20.86
N PRO A 71 -13.29 13.67 21.16
CA PRO A 71 -13.01 12.32 20.66
C PRO A 71 -12.97 12.35 19.14
N SER A 72 -12.04 11.61 18.55
CA SER A 72 -11.91 11.49 17.09
C SER A 72 -13.22 11.01 16.48
N HIS A 73 -13.43 11.28 15.20
CA HIS A 73 -14.60 10.71 14.55
C HIS A 73 -14.46 9.17 14.46
N VAL A 74 -15.58 8.44 14.54
CA VAL A 74 -15.59 6.96 14.45
C VAL A 74 -14.91 6.44 13.18
N PHE A 75 -14.93 7.22 12.09
CA PHE A 75 -14.30 6.86 10.81
C PHE A 75 -12.77 6.92 10.84
N LEU A 76 -12.20 7.80 11.66
CA LEU A 76 -10.74 7.86 11.85
C LEU A 76 -10.28 6.67 12.69
N ARG A 77 -11.00 6.34 13.77
CA ARG A 77 -10.68 5.17 14.61
C ARG A 77 -10.87 3.82 13.91
N ARG A 78 -11.84 3.73 13.00
CA ARG A 78 -12.13 2.49 12.25
C ARG A 78 -11.34 2.35 10.96
N GLY A 79 -10.47 3.30 10.62
CA GLY A 79 -9.67 3.26 9.39
C GLY A 79 -10.48 3.40 8.10
N VAL A 80 -11.67 4.02 8.16
CA VAL A 80 -12.46 4.32 6.95
C VAL A 80 -11.78 5.44 6.15
N PHE A 81 -11.22 6.43 6.86
CA PHE A 81 -10.21 7.31 6.29
C PHE A 81 -8.85 6.65 6.50
N PHE A 82 -8.16 6.35 5.41
CA PHE A 82 -6.90 5.60 5.43
C PHE A 82 -5.72 6.38 4.86
N ALA A 83 -5.96 7.51 4.20
CA ALA A 83 -4.95 8.33 3.57
C ALA A 83 -5.21 9.83 3.79
N HIS A 84 -4.15 10.62 3.76
CA HIS A 84 -4.16 12.08 3.86
C HIS A 84 -3.05 12.70 3.00
N ARG A 85 -3.10 14.03 2.82
CA ARG A 85 -2.09 14.83 2.12
C ARG A 85 -1.91 16.17 2.83
#